data_AF-A0A388PF29-F1
#
_entry.id   AF-A0A388PF29-F1
#
_cell.length_a   1.000
_cell.length_b   1.000
_cell.length_c   1.000
_cell.angle_alpha   90.00
_cell.angle_beta   90.00
_cell.angle_gamma   90.00
#
_symmetry.space_group_name_H-M   'P 1'
#
loop_
_entity.id
_entity.type
_entity.pdbx_description
1 polymer ?
#
loop_
_entity_poly.entity_id
_entity_poly.type
_entity_poly.pdbx_seq_one_letter_code
_entity_poly.pdbx_strand_id
1 'polypeptide(L)'
;MRAYNFVIAVTPDFDATAIRVRAMDFDQQSYDGRLRFYLPGSFKENRPYTQLCARHINAASATQYRREEQSLIHRRLLAAPDRVRDLLAAMEANALSAPEKAKELADGLADYHRDPAFRQHTTMASLIGESLARLDRILRS
;
A
#
# COMPACT_ATOMS: atom_id res chain seq x y z
N MET A 1 -17.61 -12.76 -6.71
CA MET A 1 -16.32 -12.06 -6.54
C MET A 1 -16.40 -11.22 -5.27
N ARG A 2 -15.37 -11.25 -4.42
CA ARG A 2 -15.35 -10.44 -3.19
C ARG A 2 -15.14 -8.97 -3.56
N ALA A 3 -15.80 -8.06 -2.85
CA ALA A 3 -15.84 -6.64 -3.19
C ALA A 3 -15.13 -5.77 -2.14
N TYR A 4 -14.05 -6.29 -1.55
CA TYR A 4 -13.20 -5.59 -0.59
C TYR A 4 -11.73 -5.94 -0.85
N ASN A 5 -10.82 -5.03 -0.53
CA ASN A 5 -9.38 -5.14 -0.79
C ASN A 5 -8.53 -5.31 0.47
N PHE A 6 -9.16 -5.64 1.61
CA PHE A 6 -8.47 -5.86 2.88
C PHE A 6 -9.12 -6.95 3.72
N VAL A 7 -8.34 -7.47 4.66
CA VAL A 7 -8.82 -8.27 5.79
C VAL A 7 -8.56 -7.57 7.11
N ILE A 8 -9.38 -7.90 8.11
CA ILE A 8 -9.20 -7.46 9.48
C ILE A 8 -8.52 -8.61 10.24
N ALA A 9 -7.27 -8.41 10.61
CA ALA A 9 -6.54 -9.31 11.50
C ALA A 9 -6.81 -8.88 12.94
N VAL A 10 -7.41 -9.78 13.72
CA VAL A 10 -7.73 -9.59 15.12
C VAL A 10 -6.77 -10.45 15.94
N THR A 11 -5.93 -9.82 16.75
CA THR A 11 -4.99 -10.53 17.64
C THR A 11 -5.43 -10.31 19.08
N PRO A 12 -5.91 -11.36 19.78
CA PRO A 12 -6.18 -11.26 21.21
C PRO A 12 -4.88 -11.02 21.97
N ASP A 13 -4.90 -10.10 22.91
CA ASP A 13 -3.82 -9.87 23.88
C ASP A 13 -4.43 -9.82 25.29
N PHE A 14 -3.62 -9.92 26.33
CA PHE A 14 -4.08 -9.93 27.72
C PHE A 14 -4.80 -8.63 28.12
N ASP A 15 -4.32 -7.48 27.64
CA ASP A 15 -4.90 -6.17 27.98
C ASP A 15 -5.96 -5.69 26.98
N ALA A 16 -5.68 -5.84 25.67
CA ALA A 16 -6.56 -5.32 24.63
C ALA A 16 -6.44 -6.10 23.32
N THR A 17 -7.56 -6.26 22.61
CA THR A 17 -7.57 -6.87 21.28
C THR A 17 -6.96 -5.92 20.25
N ALA A 18 -5.82 -6.32 19.67
CA ALA A 18 -5.20 -5.57 18.58
C ALA A 18 -5.91 -5.85 17.25
N ILE A 19 -6.46 -4.81 16.64
CA ILE A 19 -7.14 -4.87 15.34
C ILE A 19 -6.25 -4.22 14.28
N ARG A 20 -5.95 -4.94 13.19
CA ARG A 20 -5.17 -4.43 12.08
C ARG A 20 -5.85 -4.68 10.74
N VAL A 21 -5.89 -3.65 9.90
CA VAL A 21 -6.31 -3.78 8.51
C VAL A 21 -5.10 -4.19 7.66
N ARG A 22 -5.23 -5.27 6.89
CA ARG A 22 -4.18 -5.77 5.99
C ARG A 22 -4.71 -5.81 4.57
N ALA A 23 -3.92 -5.34 3.60
CA ALA A 23 -4.24 -5.52 2.19
C ALA A 23 -4.41 -7.02 1.89
N MET A 24 -5.35 -7.33 1.00
CA MET A 24 -5.63 -8.68 0.48
C MET A 24 -5.67 -8.61 -1.05
N ASP A 25 -5.51 -9.77 -1.69
CA ASP A 25 -5.63 -9.95 -3.14
C ASP A 25 -4.50 -9.28 -3.93
N PHE A 26 -3.27 -9.72 -3.63
CA PHE A 26 -2.06 -9.18 -4.26
C PHE A 26 -2.00 -9.48 -5.75
N ASP A 27 -2.54 -10.60 -6.22
CA ASP A 27 -2.52 -10.93 -7.65
C ASP A 27 -3.39 -9.95 -8.45
N GLN A 28 -4.61 -9.68 -7.99
CA GLN A 28 -5.47 -8.71 -8.64
C GLN A 28 -4.91 -7.29 -8.48
N GLN A 29 -4.40 -6.93 -7.31
CA GLN A 29 -3.81 -5.61 -7.08
C GLN A 29 -2.59 -5.42 -7.98
N SER A 30 -1.61 -6.32 -7.97
CA SER A 30 -0.40 -6.25 -8.81
C SER A 30 -0.68 -6.28 -10.32
N TYR A 31 -1.91 -6.58 -10.74
CA TYR A 31 -2.36 -6.50 -12.13
C TYR A 31 -3.11 -5.20 -12.47
N ASP A 32 -3.84 -4.57 -11.54
CA ASP A 32 -4.75 -3.45 -11.83
C ASP A 32 -4.03 -2.08 -11.92
N GLY A 33 -4.40 -1.27 -12.91
CA GLY A 33 -3.83 0.06 -13.14
C GLY A 33 -4.53 1.18 -12.35
N ARG A 34 -5.77 0.97 -11.92
CA ARG A 34 -6.56 2.02 -11.27
C ARG A 34 -6.14 2.14 -9.81
N LEU A 35 -5.52 3.27 -9.45
CA LEU A 35 -5.14 3.61 -8.06
C LEU A 35 -6.24 3.30 -7.03
N ARG A 36 -7.51 3.49 -7.41
CA ARG A 36 -8.65 3.23 -6.53
C ARG A 36 -8.65 1.80 -5.96
N PHE A 37 -8.18 0.78 -6.68
CA PHE A 37 -8.09 -0.59 -6.15
C PHE A 37 -7.18 -0.72 -4.92
N TYR A 38 -6.19 0.17 -4.80
CA TYR A 38 -5.21 0.18 -3.71
C TYR A 38 -5.67 1.02 -2.52
N LEU A 39 -6.76 1.78 -2.67
CA LEU A 39 -7.29 2.63 -1.62
C LEU A 39 -8.43 1.90 -0.86
N PRO A 40 -8.37 1.81 0.48
CA PRO A 40 -9.39 1.12 1.26
C PRO A 40 -10.81 1.69 1.10
N GLY A 41 -10.97 2.97 0.79
CA GLY A 41 -12.30 3.61 0.68
C GLY A 41 -13.00 3.45 -0.68
N SER A 42 -12.38 2.79 -1.66
CA SER A 42 -12.87 2.82 -3.05
C SER A 42 -14.02 1.87 -3.36
N PHE A 43 -14.15 0.80 -2.58
CA PHE A 43 -15.21 -0.20 -2.74
C PHE A 43 -16.45 0.19 -1.94
N LYS A 44 -17.65 -0.08 -2.48
CA LYS A 44 -18.90 0.32 -1.84
C LYS A 44 -19.09 -0.40 -0.50
N GLU A 45 -18.65 -1.63 -0.45
CA GLU A 45 -18.69 -2.56 0.67
C GLU A 45 -17.74 -2.13 1.80
N ASN A 46 -16.74 -1.30 1.48
CA ASN A 46 -15.82 -0.75 2.48
C ASN A 46 -16.39 0.49 3.19
N ARG A 47 -17.52 1.04 2.71
CA ARG A 47 -18.13 2.27 3.28
C ARG A 47 -18.49 2.14 4.76
N PRO A 48 -19.14 1.07 5.24
CA PRO A 48 -19.48 0.94 6.67
C PRO A 48 -18.25 1.01 7.56
N TYR A 49 -17.14 0.37 7.15
CA TYR A 49 -15.87 0.41 7.89
C TYR A 49 -15.24 1.80 7.86
N THR A 50 -15.25 2.46 6.70
CA THR A 50 -14.70 3.83 6.58
C THR A 50 -15.49 4.82 7.44
N GLN A 51 -16.81 4.69 7.48
CA GLN A 51 -17.67 5.50 8.35
C GLN A 51 -17.43 5.21 9.83
N LEU A 52 -17.24 3.95 10.21
CA LEU A 52 -16.90 3.58 11.58
C LEU A 52 -15.57 4.23 12.00
N CYS A 53 -14.53 4.10 11.19
CA CYS A 53 -13.25 4.75 11.44
C CYS A 53 -13.39 6.27 11.56
N ALA A 54 -14.13 6.92 10.66
CA ALA A 54 -14.34 8.36 10.70
C ALA A 54 -15.09 8.84 11.96
N ARG A 55 -15.95 8.01 12.56
CA ARG A 55 -16.66 8.32 13.81
C ARG A 55 -15.77 8.23 15.04
N HIS A 56 -14.78 7.33 15.06
CA HIS A 56 -14.01 7.01 16.26
C HIS A 56 -12.55 7.46 16.20
N ILE A 57 -12.00 7.73 15.02
CA ILE A 57 -10.60 8.11 14.82
C ILE A 57 -10.54 9.54 14.34
N ASN A 58 -10.02 10.45 15.17
CA ASN A 58 -9.78 11.82 14.78
C ASN A 58 -8.58 11.93 13.81
N ALA A 59 -8.45 13.07 13.13
CA ALA A 59 -7.43 13.29 12.10
C ALA A 59 -5.98 13.17 12.63
N ALA A 60 -5.73 13.57 13.88
CA ALA A 60 -4.42 13.49 14.50
C ALA A 60 -4.03 12.02 14.76
N SER A 61 -4.93 11.24 15.38
CA SER A 61 -4.74 9.80 15.61
C SER A 61 -4.60 9.03 14.30
N ALA A 62 -5.38 9.36 13.27
CA ALA A 62 -5.24 8.75 11.94
C ALA A 62 -3.87 9.05 11.30
N THR A 63 -3.37 10.28 11.47
CA THR A 63 -2.05 10.67 10.96
C THR A 63 -0.92 9.97 11.71
N GLN A 64 -1.04 9.84 13.04
CA GLN A 64 -0.10 9.09 13.85
C GLN A 64 -0.08 7.61 13.44
N TYR A 65 -1.24 6.96 13.36
CA TYR A 65 -1.34 5.57 12.93
C TYR A 65 -0.69 5.33 11.55
N ARG A 66 -0.92 6.25 10.60
CA ARG A 66 -0.26 6.19 9.29
C ARG A 66 1.27 6.25 9.41
N ARG A 67 1.81 7.13 10.26
CA ARG A 67 3.27 7.22 10.50
C ARG A 67 3.82 5.97 11.17
N GLU A 68 3.08 5.35 12.07
CA GLU A 68 3.45 4.09 12.73
C GLU A 68 3.52 2.94 11.72
N GLU A 69 2.50 2.75 10.88
CA GLU A 69 2.54 1.72 9.83
C GLU A 69 3.66 1.98 8.81
N GLN A 70 3.91 3.24 8.42
CA GLN A 70 5.05 3.62 7.58
C GLN A 70 6.39 3.25 8.22
N SER A 71 6.56 3.55 9.51
CA SER A 71 7.77 3.20 10.28
C SER A 71 7.96 1.69 10.39
N LEU A 72 6.86 0.93 10.54
CA LEU A 72 6.91 -0.53 10.57
C LEU A 72 7.33 -1.13 9.22
N ILE A 73 6.83 -0.59 8.11
CA ILE A 73 7.25 -1.00 6.76
C ILE A 73 8.74 -0.72 6.56
N HIS A 74 9.20 0.49 6.93
CA HIS A 74 10.59 0.88 6.80
C HIS A 74 11.55 0.04 7.64
N ARG A 75 11.19 -0.26 8.90
CA ARG A 75 11.97 -1.18 9.74
C ARG A 75 12.11 -2.56 9.11
N ARG A 76 11.06 -3.08 8.47
CA ARG A 76 11.11 -4.38 7.77
C ARG A 76 12.00 -4.33 6.54
N LEU A 77 11.98 -3.23 5.79
CA LEU A 77 12.87 -2.99 4.66
C LEU A 77 14.34 -3.05 5.11
N LEU A 78 14.67 -2.36 6.21
CA LEU A 78 16.03 -2.34 6.77
C LEU A 78 16.45 -3.69 7.37
N ALA A 79 15.52 -4.47 7.89
CA ALA A 79 15.80 -5.77 8.48
C ALA A 79 16.09 -6.86 7.42
N ALA A 80 15.66 -6.67 6.18
CA ALA A 80 15.83 -7.68 5.12
C ALA A 80 16.02 -7.05 3.72
N PRO A 81 17.04 -6.20 3.52
CA PRO A 81 17.23 -5.47 2.26
C PRO A 81 17.48 -6.41 1.08
N ASP A 82 18.28 -7.47 1.28
CA ASP A 82 18.55 -8.47 0.25
C ASP A 82 17.27 -9.19 -0.19
N ARG A 83 16.42 -9.59 0.76
CA ARG A 83 15.14 -10.25 0.45
C ARG A 83 14.21 -9.36 -0.38
N VAL A 84 14.16 -8.06 -0.06
CA VAL A 84 13.33 -7.11 -0.82
C VAL A 84 13.89 -6.91 -2.21
N ARG A 85 15.21 -6.78 -2.37
CA ARG A 85 15.86 -6.69 -3.68
C ARG A 85 15.56 -7.93 -4.52
N ASP A 86 15.73 -9.11 -3.96
CA ASP A 86 15.52 -10.37 -4.68
C ASP A 86 14.05 -10.55 -5.07
N LEU A 87 13.10 -10.11 -4.22
CA LEU A 87 11.68 -10.05 -4.55
C LEU A 87 11.41 -9.11 -5.73
N LEU A 88 11.94 -7.88 -5.70
CA LEU A 88 11.76 -6.93 -6.79
C LEU A 88 12.37 -7.43 -8.10
N ALA A 89 13.53 -8.09 -8.04
CA ALA A 89 14.15 -8.72 -9.21
C ALA A 89 13.27 -9.85 -9.79
N ALA A 90 12.69 -10.69 -8.93
CA ALA A 90 11.77 -11.75 -9.36
C ALA A 90 10.47 -11.18 -9.96
N MET A 91 9.97 -10.07 -9.41
CA MET A 91 8.81 -9.36 -9.94
C MET A 91 9.10 -8.67 -11.27
N GLU A 92 10.33 -8.18 -11.49
CA GLU A 92 10.74 -7.57 -12.76
C GLU A 92 10.92 -8.63 -13.85
N ALA A 93 11.41 -9.82 -13.49
CA ALA A 93 11.57 -10.94 -14.43
C ALA A 93 10.23 -11.53 -14.92
N ASN A 94 9.12 -11.24 -14.22
CA ASN A 94 7.79 -11.73 -14.56
C ASN A 94 6.85 -10.58 -14.91
N ALA A 95 6.15 -10.66 -16.04
CA ALA A 95 5.16 -9.64 -16.40
C ALA A 95 3.90 -9.74 -15.50
N LEU A 96 3.90 -9.05 -14.36
CA LEU A 96 2.79 -9.03 -13.40
C LEU A 96 1.58 -8.22 -13.87
N SER A 97 1.79 -7.27 -14.78
CA SER A 97 0.75 -6.42 -15.36
C SER A 97 1.07 -6.04 -16.80
N ALA A 98 0.07 -5.52 -17.50
CA ALA A 98 0.26 -4.93 -18.81
C ALA A 98 0.95 -3.55 -18.68
N PRO A 99 1.87 -3.17 -19.58
CA PRO A 99 2.57 -1.88 -19.53
C PRO A 99 1.61 -0.68 -19.44
N GLU A 100 0.46 -0.76 -20.09
CA GLU A 100 -0.57 0.29 -20.08
C GLU A 100 -1.17 0.48 -18.68
N LYS A 101 -1.37 -0.61 -17.94
CA LYS A 101 -1.91 -0.58 -16.58
C LYS A 101 -0.88 -0.09 -15.58
N ALA A 102 0.38 -0.52 -15.73
CA ALA A 102 1.47 0.02 -14.93
C ALA A 102 1.60 1.54 -15.13
N LYS A 103 1.47 2.01 -16.37
CA LYS A 103 1.46 3.45 -16.68
C LYS A 103 0.25 4.18 -16.07
N GLU A 104 -0.95 3.62 -16.17
CA GLU A 104 -2.15 4.19 -15.52
C GLU A 104 -1.93 4.35 -14.00
N LEU A 105 -1.34 3.33 -13.37
CA LEU A 105 -1.03 3.37 -11.95
C LEU A 105 0.07 4.38 -11.62
N ALA A 106 1.11 4.46 -12.45
CA ALA A 106 2.20 5.41 -12.30
C ALA A 106 1.68 6.86 -12.26
N ASP A 107 0.80 7.22 -13.19
CA ASP A 107 0.16 8.54 -13.22
C ASP A 107 -0.72 8.77 -11.98
N GLY A 108 -1.53 7.77 -11.60
CA GLY A 108 -2.36 7.84 -10.41
C GLY A 108 -1.56 8.02 -9.11
N LEU A 109 -0.47 7.28 -8.95
CA LEU A 109 0.44 7.40 -7.80
C LEU A 109 1.16 8.75 -7.79
N ALA A 110 1.59 9.24 -8.96
CA ALA A 110 2.22 10.54 -9.08
C ALA A 110 1.31 11.66 -8.59
N ASP A 111 0.03 11.63 -9.00
CA ASP A 111 -0.96 12.63 -8.59
C ASP A 111 -1.33 12.50 -7.11
N TYR A 112 -1.55 11.26 -6.63
CA TYR A 112 -1.92 10.99 -5.25
C TYR A 112 -0.84 11.41 -4.25
N HIS A 113 0.42 11.12 -4.57
CA HIS A 113 1.55 11.44 -3.72
C HIS A 113 2.18 12.80 -3.99
N ARG A 114 1.76 13.49 -5.06
CA ARG A 114 2.40 14.70 -5.61
C ARG A 114 3.89 14.50 -5.87
N ASP A 115 4.24 13.35 -6.45
CA ASP A 115 5.61 12.97 -6.73
C ASP A 115 5.74 12.54 -8.21
N PRO A 116 6.29 13.39 -9.10
CA PRO A 116 6.40 13.07 -10.51
C PRO A 116 7.38 11.91 -10.80
N ALA A 117 8.20 11.48 -9.84
CA ALA A 117 9.12 10.36 -10.01
C ALA A 117 8.39 9.07 -10.42
N PHE A 118 7.16 8.86 -9.94
CA PHE A 118 6.34 7.70 -10.31
C PHE A 118 6.15 7.55 -11.83
N ARG A 119 6.06 8.65 -12.58
CA ARG A 119 5.81 8.62 -14.04
C ARG A 119 6.95 8.02 -14.86
N GLN A 120 8.14 7.87 -14.26
CA GLN A 120 9.30 7.28 -14.93
C GLN A 120 9.26 5.74 -14.96
N HIS A 121 8.36 5.14 -14.17
CA HIS A 121 8.27 3.71 -13.94
C HIS A 121 7.17 3.08 -14.78
N THR A 122 7.48 1.94 -15.42
CA THR A 122 6.60 1.26 -16.38
C THR A 122 6.26 -0.17 -15.99
N THR A 123 6.75 -0.65 -14.83
CA THR A 123 6.51 -2.00 -14.33
C THR A 123 5.97 -1.95 -12.90
N MET A 124 5.27 -2.99 -12.47
CA MET A 124 4.78 -3.08 -11.09
C MET A 124 5.95 -3.11 -10.09
N ALA A 125 7.04 -3.81 -10.41
CA ALA A 125 8.20 -3.88 -9.55
C ALA A 125 8.87 -2.51 -9.38
N SER A 126 9.06 -1.75 -10.46
CA SER A 126 9.64 -0.41 -10.41
C SER A 126 8.76 0.58 -9.63
N LEU A 127 7.42 0.49 -9.75
CA LEU A 127 6.48 1.30 -8.94
C LEU A 127 6.54 0.99 -7.45
N ILE A 128 6.67 -0.28 -7.08
CA ILE A 128 6.86 -0.68 -5.67
C ILE A 128 8.22 -0.19 -5.18
N GLY A 129 9.27 -0.32 -6.00
CA GLY A 129 10.60 0.21 -5.71
C GLY A 129 10.57 1.71 -5.41
N GLU A 130 9.91 2.51 -6.25
CA GLU A 130 9.73 3.95 -6.02
C GLU A 130 8.93 4.24 -4.76
N SER A 131 7.87 3.46 -4.49
CA SER A 131 7.07 3.61 -3.27
C SER A 131 7.90 3.39 -2.01
N LEU A 132 8.80 2.40 -2.02
CA LEU A 132 9.71 2.12 -0.91
C LEU A 132 10.81 3.18 -0.78
N ALA A 133 11.37 3.65 -1.90
CA ALA A 133 12.35 4.74 -1.90
C ALA A 133 11.75 6.05 -1.37
N ARG A 134 10.53 6.39 -1.80
CA ARG A 134 9.75 7.52 -1.27
C ARG A 134 9.49 7.40 0.22
N LEU A 135 9.16 6.20 0.70
CA LEU A 135 8.95 5.94 2.13
C LEU A 135 10.21 6.24 2.95
N ASP A 136 11.38 5.79 2.47
CA ASP A 136 12.67 6.09 3.10
C ASP A 136 12.95 7.61 3.14
N ARG A 137 12.67 8.34 2.05
CA ARG A 137 12.80 9.80 2.00
C ARG A 137 11.95 10.51 3.06
N ILE A 138 10.70 10.09 3.24
CA ILE A 138 9.74 10.74 4.16
C ILE A 138 10.03 10.46 5.63
N LEU A 139 10.65 9.32 5.95
CA LEU A 139 10.98 8.96 7.33
C LEU A 139 12.35 9.46 7.77
N ARG A 140 13.22 9.85 6.84
CA ARG A 140 14.51 10.51 7.12
C ARG A 140 14.41 12.03 7.22
N SER A 141 13.35 12.64 6.67
CA SER A 141 13.05 14.08 6.75
C SER A 141 12.39 14.45 8.08
#